data_AF-A0A7V3DL01-F1
#
_entry.id   AF-A0A7V3DL01-F1
#
_cell.length_a   1.000
_cell.length_b   1.000
_cell.length_c   1.000
_cell.angle_alpha   90.00
_cell.angle_beta   90.00
_cell.angle_gamma   90.00
#
_symmetry.space_group_name_H-M   'P 1'
#
loop_
_entity.id
_entity.type
_entity.pdbx_description
1 polymer ?
#
loop_
_entity_poly.entity_id
_entity_poly.type
_entity_poly.pdbx_seq_one_letter_code
_entity_poly.pdbx_strand_id
1 'polypeptide(L)'
;MEFHSAIAKATHKVIANHLLKGLEESFHAYFSMKQFTQDREKEDLLRQHKAIFEAIRKGDGKAAKQSMLEQLDYLRGMIKQDLVKNVERARDEAQ
;
A
#
# COMPACT_ATOMS: atom_id res chain seq x y z
N MET A 1 -4.48 -1.30 7.79
CA MET A 1 -3.07 -1.45 8.21
C MET A 1 -2.82 -2.65 9.12
N GLU A 2 -3.84 -3.18 9.80
CA GLU A 2 -3.71 -4.33 10.70
C GLU A 2 -2.99 -5.56 10.12
N PHE A 3 -3.22 -5.87 8.83
CA PHE A 3 -2.53 -6.95 8.12
C PHE A 3 -1.00 -6.80 8.14
N HIS A 4 -0.49 -5.63 7.76
CA HIS A 4 0.94 -5.36 7.77
C HIS A 4 1.50 -5.37 9.20
N SER A 5 0.74 -4.86 10.17
CA SER A 5 1.12 -4.86 11.59
C SER A 5 1.22 -6.26 12.16
N ALA A 6 0.35 -7.18 11.75
CA ALA A 6 0.44 -8.59 12.11
C ALA A 6 1.72 -9.23 11.54
N ILE A 7 2.06 -8.97 10.28
CA ILE A 7 3.29 -9.49 9.66
C ILE A 7 4.53 -8.95 10.37
N ALA A 8 4.62 -7.64 10.61
CA ALA A 8 5.77 -7.01 11.27
C ALA A 8 6.00 -7.59 12.67
N LYS A 9 4.94 -7.75 13.48
CA LYS A 9 4.99 -8.39 14.80
C LYS A 9 5.50 -9.83 14.71
N ALA A 10 5.04 -10.60 13.73
CA ALA A 10 5.45 -11.99 13.54
C ALA A 10 6.93 -12.15 13.14
N THR A 11 7.58 -11.10 12.62
CA THR A 11 9.02 -11.16 12.33
C THR A 11 9.90 -11.13 13.57
N HIS A 12 9.35 -10.72 14.73
CA HIS A 12 10.10 -10.46 15.97
C HIS A 12 11.26 -9.45 15.82
N LYS A 13 11.30 -8.69 14.71
CA LYS A 13 12.30 -7.65 14.47
C LYS A 13 11.73 -6.30 14.83
N VAL A 14 12.19 -5.74 15.95
CA VAL A 14 11.74 -4.44 16.47
C VAL A 14 11.86 -3.32 15.41
N ILE A 15 12.91 -3.34 14.59
CA ILE A 15 13.10 -2.38 13.50
C ILE A 15 11.97 -2.44 12.45
N ALA A 16 11.41 -3.62 12.16
CA ALA A 16 10.32 -3.77 11.20
C ALA A 16 9.04 -3.08 11.71
N ASN A 17 8.76 -3.16 13.01
CA ASN A 17 7.64 -2.42 13.63
C ASN A 17 7.85 -0.90 13.54
N HIS A 18 9.07 -0.40 13.79
CA HIS A 18 9.35 1.03 13.70
C HIS A 18 9.20 1.55 12.27
N LEU A 19 9.72 0.84 11.28
CA LEU A 19 9.58 1.20 9.87
C LEU A 19 8.13 1.18 9.43
N LEU A 20 7.37 0.16 9.83
CA LEU A 20 5.95 0.06 9.48
C LEU A 20 5.14 1.21 10.10
N LYS A 21 5.43 1.60 11.34
CA LYS A 21 4.70 2.69 12.00
C LYS A 21 4.87 4.03 11.29
N GLY A 22 6.08 4.35 10.83
CA GLY A 22 6.30 5.57 10.03
C GLY A 22 5.57 5.55 8.68
N LEU A 23 5.51 4.38 8.03
CA LEU A 23 4.75 4.19 6.80
C LEU A 23 3.24 4.24 7.03
N GLU A 24 2.76 3.73 8.17
CA GLU A 24 1.35 3.69 8.54
C GLU A 24 0.75 5.08 8.63
N GLU A 25 1.43 6.03 9.26
CA GLU A 25 0.97 7.42 9.36
C GLU A 25 0.84 8.06 7.96
N SER A 26 1.85 7.86 7.11
CA SER A 26 1.86 8.40 5.74
C SER A 26 0.75 7.81 4.87
N PHE A 27 0.59 6.48 4.92
CA PHE A 27 -0.46 5.81 4.14
C PHE A 27 -1.85 6.09 4.69
N HIS A 28 -2.02 6.19 6.01
CA HIS A 28 -3.31 6.51 6.61
C HIS A 28 -3.82 7.86 6.13
N ALA A 29 -2.96 8.89 6.11
CA ALA A 29 -3.32 10.22 5.59
C ALA A 29 -3.72 10.16 4.10
N TYR A 30 -2.98 9.41 3.27
CA TYR A 30 -3.32 9.27 1.86
C TYR A 30 -4.65 8.53 1.65
N PHE A 31 -4.83 7.36 2.28
CA PHE A 31 -6.02 6.54 2.07
C PHE A 31 -7.29 7.12 2.72
N SER A 32 -7.18 7.94 3.77
CA SER A 32 -8.35 8.62 4.35
C SER A 32 -8.89 9.72 3.42
N MET A 33 -8.01 10.36 2.65
CA MET A 33 -8.37 11.37 1.65
C MET A 33 -8.68 10.77 0.28
N LYS A 34 -8.16 9.57 -0.02
CA LYS A 34 -8.37 8.91 -1.31
C LYS A 34 -9.85 8.54 -1.46
N GLN A 35 -10.52 9.20 -2.39
CA GLN A 35 -11.77 8.70 -2.94
C GLN A 35 -11.40 7.53 -3.86
N PHE A 36 -11.70 6.30 -3.44
CA PHE A 36 -11.63 5.16 -4.34
C PHE A 36 -12.67 5.34 -5.43
N THR A 37 -12.24 5.84 -6.58
CA THR A 37 -13.12 6.19 -7.70
C THR A 37 -13.45 4.96 -8.56
N GLN A 38 -12.73 3.84 -8.37
CA GLN A 38 -12.90 2.62 -9.14
C GLN A 38 -12.82 1.37 -8.25
N ASP A 39 -13.81 0.47 -8.35
CA ASP A 39 -13.83 -0.80 -7.61
C ASP A 39 -12.62 -1.69 -7.94
N ARG A 40 -12.09 -1.57 -9.16
CA ARG A 40 -10.89 -2.27 -9.62
C ARG A 40 -9.65 -1.99 -8.77
N GLU A 41 -9.47 -0.75 -8.29
CA GLU A 41 -8.30 -0.41 -7.45
C GLU A 41 -8.32 -1.18 -6.13
N LYS A 42 -9.50 -1.35 -5.53
CA LYS A 42 -9.68 -2.12 -4.30
C LYS A 42 -9.39 -3.60 -4.52
N GLU A 43 -9.85 -4.15 -5.64
CA GLU A 43 -9.58 -5.54 -6.02
C GLU A 43 -8.08 -5.79 -6.24
N ASP A 44 -7.39 -4.87 -6.92
CA ASP A 44 -5.95 -4.96 -7.15
C ASP A 44 -5.16 -4.94 -5.83
N LEU A 45 -5.52 -4.05 -4.90
CA LEU A 45 -4.90 -4.00 -3.56
C LEU A 45 -5.17 -5.29 -2.76
N LEU A 46 -6.40 -5.81 -2.80
CA LEU A 46 -6.72 -7.07 -2.13
C LEU A 46 -5.95 -8.25 -2.74
N ARG A 47 -5.78 -8.28 -4.06
CA ARG A 47 -4.99 -9.30 -4.75
C ARG A 47 -3.53 -9.28 -4.28
N GLN A 48 -2.94 -8.09 -4.12
CA GLN A 48 -1.58 -7.93 -3.61
C GLN A 48 -1.43 -8.42 -2.17
N HIS A 49 -2.38 -8.09 -1.27
CA HIS A 49 -2.37 -8.63 0.09
C HIS A 49 -2.44 -10.17 0.11
N LYS A 50 -3.28 -10.76 -0.74
CA LYS A 50 -3.37 -12.23 -0.89
C LYS A 50 -2.05 -12.84 -1.38
N ALA A 51 -1.39 -12.20 -2.34
CA ALA A 51 -0.10 -12.68 -2.85
C ALA A 51 1.00 -12.70 -1.78
N ILE A 52 1.05 -11.66 -0.93
CA ILE A 52 1.96 -11.61 0.22
C ILE A 52 1.63 -12.73 1.21
N PHE A 53 0.35 -12.85 1.58
CA PHE A 53 -0.09 -13.88 2.51
C PHE A 53 0.25 -15.30 2.02
N GLU A 54 -0.01 -15.60 0.75
CA GLU A 54 0.29 -16.92 0.18
C GLU A 54 1.79 -17.24 0.17
N ALA A 55 2.64 -16.25 -0.12
CA ALA A 55 4.08 -16.43 -0.04
C ALA A 55 4.55 -16.72 1.40
N ILE A 56 4.03 -15.97 2.37
CA ILE A 56 4.32 -16.20 3.81
C ILE A 56 3.81 -17.57 4.24
N ARG A 57 2.59 -17.94 3.87
CA ARG A 57 1.96 -19.24 4.21
C ARG A 57 2.78 -20.42 3.69
N LYS A 58 3.41 -20.27 2.53
CA LYS A 58 4.30 -21.29 1.94
C LYS A 58 5.72 -21.29 2.53
N GLY A 59 6.04 -20.35 3.43
CA GLY A 59 7.38 -20.18 3.98
C GLY A 59 8.39 -19.56 3.01
N ASP A 60 7.93 -19.00 1.88
CA ASP A 60 8.81 -18.37 0.88
C ASP A 60 9.03 -16.89 1.21
N GLY A 61 10.04 -16.63 2.04
CA GLY A 61 10.41 -15.28 2.43
C GLY A 61 10.90 -14.41 1.25
N LYS A 62 11.47 -15.00 0.19
CA LYS A 62 11.92 -14.24 -0.99
C LYS A 62 10.73 -13.78 -1.80
N ALA A 63 9.78 -14.68 -2.06
CA ALA A 63 8.53 -14.33 -2.74
C ALA A 63 7.72 -13.32 -1.91
N ALA A 64 7.65 -13.47 -0.58
CA ALA A 64 6.94 -12.52 0.28
C ALA A 64 7.54 -11.11 0.18
N LYS A 65 8.88 -11.01 0.22
CA LYS A 65 9.58 -9.74 0.02
C LYS A 65 9.29 -9.15 -1.36
N GLN A 66 9.35 -9.97 -2.41
CA GLN A 66 9.10 -9.51 -3.78
C GLN A 66 7.67 -8.97 -3.94
N SER A 67 6.67 -9.71 -3.46
CA SER A 67 5.26 -9.26 -3.48
C SER A 67 5.04 -7.95 -2.72
N MET A 68 5.73 -7.75 -1.59
CA MET A 68 5.67 -6.48 -0.86
C MET A 68 6.29 -5.31 -1.64
N LEU A 69 7.41 -5.54 -2.32
CA LEU A 69 8.05 -4.50 -3.15
C LEU A 69 7.15 -4.12 -4.33
N GLU A 70 6.54 -5.11 -4.98
CA GLU A 70 5.59 -4.89 -6.07
C GLU A 70 4.36 -4.10 -5.60
N GLN A 71 3.84 -4.40 -4.40
CA GLN A 71 2.77 -3.61 -3.80
C GLN A 71 3.20 -2.15 -3.58
N LEU A 72 4.41 -1.89 -3.06
CA LEU A 72 4.91 -0.53 -2.87
C LEU A 72 5.07 0.23 -4.19
N ASP A 73 5.56 -0.44 -5.24
CA ASP A 73 5.70 0.14 -6.56
C ASP A 73 4.34 0.51 -7.17
N TYR A 74 3.34 -0.36 -7.02
CA TYR A 74 1.97 -0.10 -7.44
C TYR A 74 1.36 1.09 -6.70
N LEU A 75 1.49 1.14 -5.37
CA LEU A 75 1.01 2.26 -4.56
C LEU A 75 1.67 3.58 -4.96
N ARG A 76 2.98 3.57 -5.21
CA ARG A 76 3.69 4.75 -5.70
C ARG A 76 3.14 5.24 -7.04
N GLY A 77 2.82 4.33 -7.97
CA GLY A 77 2.21 4.67 -9.25
C GLY A 77 0.83 5.29 -9.07
N MET A 78 -0.01 4.68 -8.24
CA MET A 78 -1.35 5.16 -7.92
C MET A 78 -1.33 6.56 -7.29
N ILE A 79 -0.48 6.79 -6.29
CA ILE A 79 -0.32 8.11 -5.64
C ILE A 79 0.08 9.17 -6.67
N LYS A 80 1.05 8.86 -7.53
CA LYS A 80 1.49 9.79 -8.59
C LYS A 80 0.35 10.15 -9.55
N GLN A 81 -0.44 9.16 -9.97
CA GLN A 81 -1.57 9.39 -10.87
C GLN A 81 -2.65 10.24 -10.21
N ASP A 82 -2.99 9.98 -8.96
CA ASP A 82 -3.99 10.77 -8.22
C ASP A 82 -3.54 12.22 -8.03
N LEU A 83 -2.25 12.44 -7.73
CA LEU A 83 -1.69 13.79 -7.63
C LEU A 83 -1.80 14.56 -8.94
N VAL A 84 -1.48 13.93 -10.07
CA VAL A 84 -1.61 14.55 -11.40
C VAL A 84 -3.07 14.94 -11.68
N LYS A 85 -4.01 14.00 -11.47
CA LYS A 85 -5.45 14.27 -11.66
C LYS A 85 -5.96 15.41 -10.78
N ASN A 86 -5.52 15.47 -9.52
CA ASN A 86 -5.93 16.52 -8.60
C ASN A 86 -5.39 17.91 -9.03
N VAL A 87 -4.16 17.98 -9.56
CA VAL A 87 -3.59 19.22 -10.10
C VAL A 87 -4.34 19.67 -11.36
N GLU A 88 -4.66 18.74 -12.26
CA GLU A 88 -5.47 19.04 -13.46
C GLU A 88 -6.85 19.57 -13.08
N ARG A 89 -7.55 18.89 -12.18
CA ARG A 89 -8.86 19.33 -11.68
C ARG A 89 -8.82 20.73 -11.04
N ALA A 90 -7.82 21.01 -10.21
CA ALA A 90 -7.68 22.32 -9.56
C ALA A 90 -7.40 23.44 -10.58
N ARG A 91 -6.74 23.13 -11.71
CA ARG A 91 -6.52 24.07 -12.80
C ARG A 91 -7.81 24.36 -13.56
N ASP A 92 -8.62 23.33 -13.82
CA ASP A 92 -9.89 23.47 -14.54
C ASP A 92 -10.94 24.23 -13.71
N GLU A 93 -10.95 24.09 -12.38
CA GLU A 93 -11.85 24.82 -11.48
C GLU A 93 -11.46 26.32 -11.31
N ALA A 94 -10.26 26.73 -11.74
CA ALA A 94 -9.75 28.09 -11.62
C ALA A 94 -9.93 28.94 -12.89
N GLN A 95 -10.47 28.37 -13.97
CA GLN A 95 -10.80 29.04 -15.24
C GLN A 95 -12.30 29.36 -15.32
#